data_AF-A0A946IPB2-F1
#
_entry.id   AF-A0A946IPB2-F1
#
_cell.length_a   1.000
_cell.length_b   1.000
_cell.length_c   1.000
_cell.angle_alpha   90.00
_cell.angle_beta   90.00
_cell.angle_gamma   90.00
#
_symmetry.space_group_name_H-M   'P 1'
#
loop_
_entity.id
_entity.type
_entity.pdbx_description
1 polymer ?
#
loop_
_entity_poly.entity_id
_entity_poly.type
_entity_poly.pdbx_seq_one_letter_code
_entity_poly.pdbx_strand_id
1 'polypeptide(L)'
;MSYYFTSESVSEGHPDKVSDQISDALLDNFLAQDPNSKVACETLVTTGLTVLSGEVKTNGFVDVQNVAREVIRKIGYTKSEYQFDADSCGVISAIHEQSADIRQGVVEGSGLHTEQGAGDQGMMFGYATNETENLMPLALDISHKILIELADIRKKGVEMTYLRPDSKSQVTLEYNDDHTPKKITDIVVSTQHDDFADEKPMQEQIEKDVREILIPRIKKQLSEESRLLFGSEKYHVNPTGKFVIGGPHG
;
A
#
# COMPACT_ATOMS: atom_id res chain seq x y z
N MET A 1 -29.44 -15.80 -4.81
CA MET A 1 -29.71 -14.37 -4.59
C MET A 1 -28.47 -13.59 -4.97
N SER A 2 -28.59 -12.65 -5.91
CA SER A 2 -27.50 -11.75 -6.29
C SER A 2 -27.04 -10.94 -5.08
N TYR A 3 -25.74 -10.76 -4.94
CA TYR A 3 -25.17 -10.00 -3.82
C TYR A 3 -24.13 -9.00 -4.34
N TYR A 4 -23.81 -8.02 -3.50
CA TYR A 4 -22.77 -7.05 -3.76
C TYR A 4 -21.57 -7.38 -2.89
N PHE A 5 -20.38 -7.36 -3.48
CA PHE A 5 -19.14 -7.53 -2.76
C PHE A 5 -18.22 -6.36 -3.06
N THR A 6 -17.54 -5.87 -2.04
CA THR A 6 -16.68 -4.69 -2.13
C THR A 6 -15.30 -5.03 -1.61
N SER A 7 -14.27 -4.56 -2.32
CA SER A 7 -12.90 -4.58 -1.84
C SER A 7 -12.27 -3.22 -2.03
N GLU A 8 -11.32 -2.89 -1.17
CA GLU A 8 -10.59 -1.62 -1.21
C GLU A 8 -9.09 -1.86 -1.24
N SER A 9 -8.35 -0.80 -1.52
CA SER A 9 -6.90 -0.78 -1.47
C SER A 9 -6.42 0.62 -1.10
N VAL A 10 -5.17 0.71 -0.65
CA VAL A 10 -4.49 1.97 -0.34
C VAL A 10 -3.12 1.99 -1.00
N SER A 11 -2.69 3.17 -1.41
CA SER A 11 -1.47 3.37 -2.21
C SER A 11 -0.21 3.21 -1.37
N GLU A 12 0.95 3.13 -2.04
CA GLU A 12 2.27 3.18 -1.39
C GLU A 12 2.49 4.46 -0.55
N GLY A 13 1.73 5.53 -0.78
CA GLY A 13 1.81 6.76 0.00
C GLY A 13 0.90 6.80 1.23
N HIS A 14 -0.01 5.84 1.40
CA HIS A 14 -0.84 5.77 2.61
C HIS A 14 0.04 5.58 3.86
N PRO A 15 -0.18 6.28 4.98
CA PRO A 15 0.72 6.24 6.13
C PRO A 15 1.01 4.81 6.64
N ASP A 16 -0.02 3.97 6.73
CA ASP A 16 0.18 2.56 7.12
C ASP A 16 1.08 1.80 6.13
N LYS A 17 0.93 2.04 4.82
CA LYS A 17 1.79 1.43 3.80
C LYS A 17 3.17 2.04 3.75
N VAL A 18 3.34 3.30 4.16
CA VAL A 18 4.67 3.89 4.38
C VAL A 18 5.38 3.13 5.51
N SER A 19 4.69 2.88 6.62
CA SER A 19 5.22 2.06 7.72
C SER A 19 5.60 0.65 7.26
N ASP A 20 4.69 -0.06 6.58
CA ASP A 20 4.95 -1.40 6.04
C ASP A 20 6.22 -1.43 5.16
N GLN A 21 6.32 -0.51 4.21
CA GLN A 21 7.46 -0.45 3.29
C GLN A 21 8.78 -0.13 3.98
N ILE A 22 8.78 0.70 5.04
CA ILE A 22 9.98 0.98 5.82
C ILE A 22 10.40 -0.26 6.61
N SER A 23 9.44 -0.93 7.27
CA SER A 23 9.71 -2.16 8.02
C SER A 23 10.28 -3.27 7.13
N ASP A 24 9.69 -3.49 5.94
CA ASP A 24 10.19 -4.48 4.98
C ASP A 24 11.54 -4.08 4.38
N ALA A 25 11.78 -2.78 4.13
CA ALA A 25 13.09 -2.33 3.65
C ALA A 25 14.20 -2.55 4.69
N LEU A 26 13.89 -2.42 5.98
CA LEU A 26 14.83 -2.77 7.06
C LEU A 26 15.10 -4.27 7.07
N LEU A 27 14.06 -5.11 6.97
CA LEU A 27 14.18 -6.56 6.84
C LEU A 27 15.10 -6.95 5.67
N ASP A 28 14.86 -6.41 4.48
CA ASP A 28 15.66 -6.66 3.28
C ASP A 28 17.14 -6.29 3.50
N ASN A 29 17.39 -5.13 4.11
CA ASN A 29 18.77 -4.67 4.37
C ASN A 29 19.49 -5.54 5.42
N PHE A 30 18.79 -6.01 6.45
CA PHE A 30 19.37 -6.93 7.43
C PHE A 30 19.66 -8.30 6.81
N LEU A 31 18.72 -8.85 6.03
CA LEU A 31 18.91 -10.14 5.36
C LEU A 31 20.00 -10.09 4.27
N ALA A 32 20.15 -8.96 3.58
CA ALA A 32 21.20 -8.78 2.59
C ALA A 32 22.62 -8.82 3.20
N GLN A 33 22.76 -8.42 4.46
CA GLN A 33 24.05 -8.44 5.17
C GLN A 33 24.29 -9.73 5.97
N ASP A 34 23.24 -10.23 6.61
CA ASP A 34 23.24 -11.48 7.35
C ASP A 34 21.94 -12.24 7.06
N PRO A 35 21.99 -13.27 6.19
CA PRO A 35 20.82 -14.09 5.85
C PRO A 35 20.18 -14.79 7.05
N ASN A 36 20.88 -14.91 8.18
CA ASN A 36 20.37 -15.51 9.40
C ASN A 36 19.76 -14.49 10.37
N SER A 37 19.65 -13.22 9.96
CA SER A 37 19.04 -12.17 10.77
C SER A 37 17.64 -12.58 11.26
N LYS A 38 17.32 -12.20 12.49
CA LYS A 38 15.97 -12.27 13.05
C LYS A 38 15.49 -10.84 13.21
N VAL A 39 14.42 -10.49 12.52
CA VAL A 39 13.96 -9.11 12.38
C VAL A 39 12.47 -9.08 12.66
N ALA A 40 12.09 -8.25 13.64
CA ALA A 40 10.72 -7.87 13.92
C ALA A 40 10.73 -6.33 14.04
N CYS A 41 10.78 -5.65 12.90
CA CYS A 41 10.84 -4.19 12.85
C CYS A 41 9.44 -3.59 12.70
N GLU A 42 9.11 -2.70 13.63
CA GLU A 42 7.85 -1.96 13.63
C GLU A 42 8.12 -0.50 13.31
N THR A 43 7.30 0.08 12.43
CA THR A 43 7.42 1.47 12.02
C THR A 43 6.15 2.25 12.35
N LEU A 44 6.32 3.38 13.03
CA LEU A 44 5.27 4.38 13.20
C LEU A 44 5.66 5.64 12.41
N VAL A 45 4.74 6.16 11.63
CA VAL A 45 4.88 7.46 10.96
C VAL A 45 3.80 8.42 11.43
N THR A 46 4.18 9.68 11.63
CA THR A 46 3.26 10.77 11.92
C THR A 46 3.85 12.09 11.41
N THR A 47 3.21 13.22 11.71
CA THR A 47 3.63 14.56 11.26
C THR A 47 5.11 14.80 11.57
N GLY A 48 5.93 14.91 10.52
CA GLY A 48 7.36 15.17 10.63
C GLY A 48 8.20 14.12 11.38
N LEU A 49 7.67 12.91 11.67
CA LEU A 49 8.36 11.92 12.48
C LEU A 49 8.17 10.49 11.97
N THR A 50 9.28 9.74 11.95
CA THR A 50 9.34 8.29 11.74
C THR A 50 10.03 7.65 12.95
N VAL A 51 9.34 6.70 13.59
CA VAL A 51 9.86 5.91 14.71
C VAL A 51 10.06 4.48 14.24
N LEU A 52 11.29 3.98 14.36
CA LEU A 52 11.69 2.61 14.06
C LEU A 52 11.88 1.87 15.38
N SER A 53 11.19 0.76 15.58
CA SER A 53 11.20 0.00 16.84
C SER A 53 11.17 -1.50 16.60
N GLY A 54 11.17 -2.28 17.69
CA GLY A 54 11.12 -3.74 17.66
C GLY A 54 12.49 -4.40 17.84
N GLU A 55 12.57 -5.67 17.49
CA GLU A 55 13.71 -6.53 17.80
C GLU A 55 14.52 -6.95 16.58
N VAL A 56 15.85 -6.80 16.66
CA VAL A 56 16.76 -7.30 15.63
C VAL A 56 17.91 -8.08 16.27
N LYS A 57 18.15 -9.28 15.75
CA LYS A 57 19.38 -10.05 15.98
C LYS A 57 20.07 -10.30 14.65
N THR A 58 21.25 -9.72 14.47
CA THR A 58 22.02 -9.79 13.23
C THR A 58 23.51 -9.66 13.53
N ASN A 59 24.37 -10.14 12.62
CA ASN A 59 25.80 -9.80 12.58
C ASN A 59 26.12 -8.64 11.62
N GLY A 60 25.13 -8.18 10.84
CA GLY A 60 25.26 -7.06 9.91
C GLY A 60 25.07 -5.69 10.59
N PHE A 61 25.41 -4.63 9.86
CA PHE A 61 25.18 -3.24 10.26
C PHE A 61 24.33 -2.51 9.23
N VAL A 62 23.10 -2.14 9.60
CA VAL A 62 22.21 -1.37 8.73
C VAL A 62 22.10 0.07 9.24
N ASP A 63 22.30 1.04 8.34
CA ASP A 63 21.97 2.43 8.61
C ASP A 63 20.45 2.64 8.47
N VAL A 64 19.74 2.33 9.56
CA VAL A 64 18.27 2.30 9.58
C VAL A 64 17.64 3.66 9.28
N GLN A 65 18.35 4.77 9.57
CA GLN A 65 17.84 6.11 9.27
C GLN A 65 17.90 6.39 7.77
N ASN A 66 19.03 6.08 7.14
CA ASN A 66 19.17 6.27 5.70
C ASN A 66 18.20 5.38 4.91
N VAL A 67 18.01 4.11 5.32
CA VAL A 67 17.02 3.22 4.70
C VAL A 67 15.62 3.81 4.78
N ALA A 68 15.17 4.27 5.95
CA ALA A 68 13.85 4.88 6.10
C ALA A 68 13.69 6.12 5.18
N ARG A 69 14.69 7.00 5.13
CA ARG A 69 14.66 8.19 4.26
C ARG A 69 14.61 7.84 2.77
N GLU A 70 15.34 6.81 2.34
CA GLU A 70 15.31 6.34 0.96
C GLU A 70 13.94 5.80 0.55
N VAL A 71 13.28 5.04 1.43
CA VAL A 71 11.91 4.57 1.21
C VAL A 71 10.94 5.75 1.10
N ILE A 72 10.97 6.69 2.04
CA ILE A 72 10.12 7.90 2.03
C ILE A 72 10.32 8.68 0.72
N ARG A 73 11.57 8.84 0.28
CA ARG A 73 11.91 9.51 -0.99
C ARG A 73 11.39 8.76 -2.21
N LYS A 74 11.53 7.44 -2.24
CA LYS A 74 11.06 6.56 -3.33
C LYS A 74 9.53 6.60 -3.47
N ILE A 75 8.81 6.67 -2.36
CA ILE A 75 7.35 6.84 -2.32
C ILE A 75 6.98 8.22 -2.90
N GLY A 76 7.80 9.25 -2.65
CA GLY A 76 7.65 10.59 -3.25
C GLY A 76 7.34 11.69 -2.24
N TYR A 77 7.46 11.41 -0.94
CA TYR A 77 7.42 12.42 0.12
C TYR A 77 8.73 13.21 0.13
N THR A 78 8.81 14.22 -0.73
CA THR A 78 10.03 14.97 -1.08
C THR A 78 9.86 16.49 -1.01
N LYS A 79 8.74 16.94 -0.45
CA LYS A 79 8.40 18.35 -0.35
C LYS A 79 7.88 18.65 1.04
N SER A 80 8.39 19.71 1.66
CA SER A 80 7.95 20.15 2.99
C SER A 80 6.45 20.49 3.07
N GLU A 81 5.84 20.88 1.94
CA GLU A 81 4.40 21.17 1.86
C GLU A 81 3.51 19.95 2.15
N TYR A 82 4.06 18.73 2.06
CA TYR A 82 3.36 17.50 2.45
C TYR A 82 3.41 17.26 3.96
N GLN A 83 4.19 18.07 4.71
CA GLN A 83 4.41 17.98 6.16
C GLN A 83 5.00 16.64 6.65
N PHE A 84 5.41 15.81 5.68
CA PHE A 84 6.21 14.62 5.85
C PHE A 84 7.12 14.54 4.62
N ASP A 85 8.41 14.73 4.84
CA ASP A 85 9.42 14.86 3.79
C ASP A 85 10.69 14.11 4.18
N ALA A 86 11.25 13.37 3.23
CA ALA A 86 12.38 12.46 3.45
C ALA A 86 13.63 13.14 4.02
N ASP A 87 13.86 14.41 3.71
CA ASP A 87 15.08 15.12 4.12
C ASP A 87 14.90 15.86 5.45
N SER A 88 13.67 16.29 5.78
CA SER A 88 13.38 17.08 6.98
C SER A 88 12.66 16.33 8.11
N CYS A 89 12.06 15.16 7.86
CA CYS A 89 11.43 14.39 8.93
C CYS A 89 12.48 13.90 9.95
N GLY A 90 12.08 13.87 11.22
CA GLY A 90 12.84 13.21 12.27
C GLY A 90 12.77 11.70 12.10
N VAL A 91 13.90 11.01 12.23
CA VAL A 91 13.93 9.53 12.25
C VAL A 91 14.56 9.10 13.57
N ILE A 92 13.78 8.43 14.40
CA ILE A 92 14.20 7.94 15.72
C ILE A 92 14.23 6.42 15.67
N SER A 93 15.33 5.81 16.10
CA SER A 93 15.42 4.36 16.27
C SER A 93 15.43 4.01 17.76
N ALA A 94 14.57 3.07 18.13
CA ALA A 94 14.50 2.41 19.42
C ALA A 94 14.59 0.88 19.25
N ILE A 95 15.23 0.42 18.17
CA ILE A 95 15.45 -1.01 17.89
C ILE A 95 16.41 -1.58 18.94
N HIS A 96 16.08 -2.75 19.48
CA HIS A 96 16.92 -3.47 20.45
C HIS A 96 17.11 -4.94 20.07
N GLU A 97 17.94 -5.65 20.83
CA GLU A 97 18.20 -7.07 20.59
C GLU A 97 16.97 -7.94 20.95
N GLN A 98 16.77 -9.02 20.18
CA GLN A 98 15.73 -10.02 20.46
C GLN A 98 15.98 -10.76 21.78
N SER A 99 14.89 -11.06 22.52
CA SER A 99 14.95 -11.85 23.75
C SER A 99 15.55 -13.25 23.53
N ALA A 100 16.50 -13.62 24.41
CA ALA A 100 17.12 -14.94 24.39
C ALA A 100 16.12 -16.08 24.69
N ASP A 101 15.09 -15.81 25.50
CA ASP A 101 14.09 -16.79 25.92
C ASP A 101 13.13 -17.19 24.79
N ILE A 102 12.82 -16.24 23.89
CA ILE A 102 12.03 -16.51 22.68
C ILE A 102 12.90 -17.30 21.69
N ARG A 103 14.15 -16.86 21.51
CA ARG A 103 15.06 -17.43 20.50
C ARG A 103 15.29 -18.93 20.67
N GLN A 104 15.46 -19.42 21.90
CA GLN A 104 15.71 -20.85 22.15
C GLN A 104 14.54 -21.74 21.71
N GLY A 105 13.31 -21.22 21.64
CA GLY A 105 12.14 -21.97 21.15
C GLY A 105 12.05 -22.03 19.62
N VAL A 106 12.78 -21.18 18.92
CA VAL A 106 12.67 -20.98 17.46
C VAL A 106 13.89 -21.55 16.74
N VAL A 107 15.11 -21.30 17.23
CA VAL A 107 16.32 -21.66 16.50
C VAL A 107 16.60 -23.16 16.59
N GLU A 108 16.80 -23.78 15.42
CA GLU A 108 17.16 -25.20 15.29
C GLU A 108 18.33 -25.56 16.22
N GLY A 109 18.20 -26.67 16.94
CA GLY A 109 19.23 -27.17 17.87
C GLY A 109 19.46 -26.35 19.14
N SER A 110 18.69 -25.28 19.40
CA SER A 110 18.84 -24.43 20.59
C SER A 110 17.80 -24.67 21.68
N GLY A 111 16.73 -25.40 21.37
CA GLY A 111 15.58 -25.63 22.25
C GLY A 111 15.43 -27.08 22.72
N LEU A 112 14.25 -27.38 23.24
CA LEU A 112 13.84 -28.74 23.65
C LEU A 112 13.68 -29.70 22.45
N HIS A 113 13.52 -29.14 21.25
CA HIS A 113 13.38 -29.87 20.00
C HIS A 113 14.59 -29.58 19.11
N THR A 114 14.94 -30.57 18.29
CA THR A 114 16.06 -30.46 17.34
C THR A 114 15.70 -29.55 16.17
N GLU A 115 14.43 -29.51 15.78
CA GLU A 115 13.91 -28.76 14.64
C GLU A 115 13.60 -27.28 14.99
N GLN A 116 13.54 -26.43 13.97
CA GLN A 116 13.07 -25.04 14.12
C GLN A 116 11.56 -24.99 14.47
N GLY A 117 11.24 -24.28 15.54
CA GLY A 117 9.86 -24.02 15.98
C GLY A 117 9.22 -22.82 15.28
N ALA A 118 7.91 -22.67 15.43
CA ALA A 118 7.21 -21.45 15.03
C ALA A 118 7.64 -20.26 15.92
N GLY A 119 7.73 -19.06 15.34
CA GLY A 119 8.11 -17.84 16.06
C GLY A 119 7.06 -17.37 17.08
N ASP A 120 5.79 -17.66 16.81
CA ASP A 120 4.65 -17.37 17.68
C ASP A 120 3.47 -18.30 17.33
N GLN A 121 2.45 -18.34 18.17
CA GLN A 121 1.18 -19.01 17.90
C GLN A 121 0.35 -18.24 16.86
N GLY A 122 -0.35 -18.95 15.97
CA GLY A 122 -1.18 -18.29 14.96
C GLY A 122 -1.97 -19.24 14.07
N MET A 123 -2.82 -18.64 13.22
CA MET A 123 -3.58 -19.32 12.17
C MET A 123 -3.34 -18.60 10.85
N MET A 124 -3.26 -19.35 9.76
CA MET A 124 -3.03 -18.82 8.42
C MET A 124 -4.12 -19.33 7.49
N PHE A 125 -4.65 -18.45 6.64
CA PHE A 125 -5.61 -18.79 5.59
C PHE A 125 -5.00 -18.49 4.23
N GLY A 126 -5.07 -19.47 3.32
CA GLY A 126 -4.77 -19.27 1.90
C GLY A 126 -6.07 -19.24 1.11
N TYR A 127 -6.15 -18.38 0.11
CA TYR A 127 -7.31 -18.28 -0.79
C TYR A 127 -6.85 -18.13 -2.23
N ALA A 128 -7.64 -18.69 -3.16
CA ALA A 128 -7.48 -18.53 -4.60
C ALA A 128 -8.85 -18.66 -5.28
N THR A 129 -9.06 -17.92 -6.36
CA THR A 129 -10.27 -17.97 -7.18
C THR A 129 -9.88 -17.81 -8.65
N ASN A 130 -10.63 -18.38 -9.59
CA ASN A 130 -10.34 -18.27 -11.02
C ASN A 130 -10.97 -17.04 -11.69
N GLU A 131 -11.48 -16.08 -10.91
CA GLU A 131 -12.05 -14.82 -11.42
C GLU A 131 -11.03 -13.94 -12.17
N THR A 132 -9.74 -14.15 -11.93
CA THR A 132 -8.62 -13.41 -12.54
C THR A 132 -7.47 -14.35 -12.90
N GLU A 133 -6.60 -13.92 -13.82
CA GLU A 133 -5.44 -14.70 -14.26
C GLU A 133 -4.38 -14.88 -13.15
N ASN A 134 -4.30 -13.96 -12.18
CA ASN A 134 -3.42 -14.05 -11.02
C ASN A 134 -4.06 -14.76 -9.81
N LEU A 135 -5.21 -15.40 -10.01
CA LEU A 135 -5.96 -16.17 -9.02
C LEU A 135 -6.48 -15.38 -7.80
N MET A 136 -6.62 -14.06 -7.95
CA MET A 136 -7.12 -13.14 -6.92
C MET A 136 -8.61 -12.80 -7.12
N PRO A 137 -9.35 -12.45 -6.04
CA PRO A 137 -10.70 -11.90 -6.18
C PRO A 137 -10.72 -10.66 -7.06
N LEU A 138 -11.66 -10.58 -8.01
CA LEU A 138 -11.64 -9.53 -9.04
C LEU A 138 -11.77 -8.11 -8.47
N ALA A 139 -12.63 -7.89 -7.47
CA ALA A 139 -12.78 -6.57 -6.84
C ALA A 139 -11.47 -6.09 -6.21
N LEU A 140 -10.73 -6.99 -5.56
CA LEU A 140 -9.44 -6.71 -4.93
C LEU A 140 -8.33 -6.48 -5.97
N ASP A 141 -8.31 -7.29 -7.03
CA ASP A 141 -7.34 -7.13 -8.11
C ASP A 141 -7.50 -5.76 -8.81
N ILE A 142 -8.73 -5.36 -9.12
CA ILE A 142 -9.00 -4.05 -9.73
C ILE A 142 -8.64 -2.90 -8.76
N SER A 143 -8.98 -2.99 -7.46
CA SER A 143 -8.64 -1.93 -6.49
C SER A 143 -7.12 -1.73 -6.38
N HIS A 144 -6.34 -2.82 -6.35
CA HIS A 144 -4.88 -2.72 -6.38
C HIS A 144 -4.36 -2.13 -7.70
N LYS A 145 -4.84 -2.59 -8.86
CA LYS A 145 -4.40 -2.08 -10.16
C LYS A 145 -4.65 -0.59 -10.33
N ILE A 146 -5.80 -0.08 -9.82
CA ILE A 146 -6.12 1.35 -9.80
C ILE A 146 -4.99 2.15 -9.13
N LEU A 147 -4.54 1.74 -7.94
CA LEU A 147 -3.55 2.48 -7.18
C LEU A 147 -2.11 2.30 -7.68
N ILE A 148 -1.80 1.13 -8.23
CA ILE A 148 -0.51 0.88 -8.90
C ILE A 148 -0.38 1.79 -10.12
N GLU A 149 -1.38 1.83 -11.00
CA GLU A 149 -1.35 2.70 -12.18
C GLU A 149 -1.35 4.18 -11.79
N LEU A 150 -2.08 4.57 -10.74
CA LEU A 150 -2.08 5.95 -10.26
C LEU A 150 -0.70 6.38 -9.73
N ALA A 151 0.00 5.50 -9.02
CA ALA A 151 1.37 5.72 -8.59
C ALA A 151 2.33 5.82 -9.80
N ASP A 152 2.15 4.98 -10.82
CA ASP A 152 2.93 5.05 -12.05
C ASP A 152 2.72 6.34 -12.83
N ILE A 153 1.47 6.81 -12.95
CA ILE A 153 1.14 8.12 -13.56
C ILE A 153 1.86 9.24 -12.82
N ARG A 154 1.71 9.28 -11.49
CA ARG A 154 2.34 10.29 -10.63
C ARG A 154 3.86 10.29 -10.79
N LYS A 155 4.50 9.12 -10.72
CA LYS A 155 5.97 8.99 -10.82
C LYS A 155 6.51 9.35 -12.20
N LYS A 156 5.74 9.12 -13.26
CA LYS A 156 6.11 9.57 -14.63
C LYS A 156 6.08 11.09 -14.74
N GLY A 157 5.17 11.76 -14.04
CA GLY A 157 5.12 13.22 -13.96
C GLY A 157 4.82 13.93 -15.28
N VAL A 158 4.17 13.24 -16.23
CA VAL A 158 3.79 13.79 -17.55
C VAL A 158 2.31 14.16 -17.62
N GLU A 159 1.45 13.36 -16.99
CA GLU A 159 0.00 13.55 -16.91
C GLU A 159 -0.43 13.56 -15.44
N MET A 160 -1.55 14.22 -15.13
CA MET A 160 -2.05 14.34 -13.75
C MET A 160 -0.96 14.79 -12.77
N THR A 161 -0.18 15.82 -13.15
CA THR A 161 1.03 16.27 -12.42
C THR A 161 0.74 16.84 -11.03
N TYR A 162 -0.53 17.05 -10.70
CA TYR A 162 -1.00 17.50 -9.40
C TYR A 162 -1.09 16.36 -8.37
N LEU A 163 -0.93 15.09 -8.76
CA LEU A 163 -1.08 13.95 -7.86
C LEU A 163 0.00 13.92 -6.77
N ARG A 164 -0.43 13.63 -5.55
CA ARG A 164 0.44 13.40 -4.39
C ARG A 164 0.44 11.92 -3.98
N PRO A 165 1.35 11.48 -3.09
CA PRO A 165 1.55 10.05 -2.85
C PRO A 165 0.35 9.30 -2.26
N ASP A 166 -0.45 9.91 -1.38
CA ASP A 166 -1.54 9.21 -0.69
C ASP A 166 -2.78 9.07 -1.59
N SER A 167 -3.40 7.89 -1.60
CA SER A 167 -4.55 7.55 -2.42
C SER A 167 -5.20 6.25 -1.93
N LYS A 168 -6.51 6.13 -2.15
CA LYS A 168 -7.36 5.00 -1.79
C LYS A 168 -8.29 4.66 -2.94
N SER A 169 -8.64 3.38 -3.07
CA SER A 169 -9.61 2.94 -4.07
C SER A 169 -10.56 1.91 -3.47
N GLN A 170 -11.77 1.85 -4.00
CA GLN A 170 -12.76 0.85 -3.64
C GLN A 170 -13.54 0.43 -4.88
N VAL A 171 -13.78 -0.87 -5.03
CA VAL A 171 -14.51 -1.43 -6.17
C VAL A 171 -15.62 -2.32 -5.63
N THR A 172 -16.84 -2.07 -6.10
CA THR A 172 -18.02 -2.88 -5.78
C THR A 172 -18.49 -3.62 -7.03
N LEU A 173 -18.62 -4.94 -6.90
CA LEU A 173 -19.15 -5.85 -7.90
C LEU A 173 -20.52 -6.37 -7.48
N GLU A 174 -21.44 -6.47 -8.44
CA GLU A 174 -22.63 -7.33 -8.32
C GLU A 174 -22.24 -8.74 -8.79
N TYR A 175 -22.60 -9.76 -8.00
CA TYR A 175 -22.41 -11.16 -8.32
C TYR A 175 -23.75 -11.86 -8.60
N ASN A 176 -23.72 -12.82 -9.52
CA ASN A 176 -24.83 -13.70 -9.82
C ASN A 176 -25.02 -14.77 -8.74
N ASP A 177 -26.13 -15.52 -8.83
CA ASP A 177 -26.46 -16.63 -7.94
C ASP A 177 -25.45 -17.79 -7.99
N ASP A 178 -24.71 -17.90 -9.10
CA ASP A 178 -23.63 -18.89 -9.30
C ASP A 178 -22.24 -18.36 -8.90
N HIS A 179 -22.19 -17.23 -8.17
CA HIS A 179 -20.97 -16.57 -7.71
C HIS A 179 -20.06 -16.04 -8.83
N THR A 180 -20.57 -15.88 -10.05
CA THR A 180 -19.83 -15.20 -11.13
C THR A 180 -19.98 -13.68 -11.06
N PRO A 181 -18.92 -12.90 -11.35
CA PRO A 181 -19.02 -11.45 -11.46
C PRO A 181 -20.00 -11.05 -12.58
N LYS A 182 -20.98 -10.19 -12.25
CA LYS A 182 -22.00 -9.75 -13.20
C LYS A 182 -21.70 -8.38 -13.80
N LYS A 183 -21.31 -7.41 -12.97
CA LYS A 183 -20.90 -6.06 -13.38
C LYS A 183 -20.23 -5.31 -12.23
N ILE A 184 -19.48 -4.27 -12.58
CA ILE A 184 -19.02 -3.26 -11.62
C ILE A 184 -20.15 -2.23 -11.41
N THR A 185 -20.47 -1.93 -10.15
CA THR A 185 -21.52 -0.95 -9.84
C THR A 185 -20.95 0.37 -9.37
N ASP A 186 -19.86 0.35 -8.60
CA ASP A 186 -19.29 1.54 -7.99
C ASP A 186 -17.77 1.43 -7.99
N ILE A 187 -17.12 2.54 -8.38
CA ILE A 187 -15.68 2.74 -8.26
C ILE A 187 -15.47 4.02 -7.47
N VAL A 188 -14.79 3.91 -6.33
CA VAL A 188 -14.35 5.05 -5.52
C VAL A 188 -12.86 5.25 -5.74
N VAL A 189 -12.45 6.47 -6.03
CA VAL A 189 -11.03 6.86 -6.07
C VAL A 189 -10.87 8.13 -5.25
N SER A 190 -10.16 8.04 -4.14
CA SER A 190 -9.76 9.18 -3.33
C SER A 190 -8.27 9.37 -3.48
N THR A 191 -7.84 10.40 -4.18
CA THR A 191 -6.42 10.67 -4.44
C THR A 191 -6.00 12.02 -3.88
N GLN A 192 -4.86 12.05 -3.21
CA GLN A 192 -4.27 13.27 -2.69
C GLN A 192 -3.75 14.11 -3.86
N HIS A 193 -3.91 15.43 -3.77
CA HIS A 193 -3.55 16.34 -4.86
C HIS A 193 -3.03 17.70 -4.37
N ASP A 194 -2.38 18.44 -5.26
CA ASP A 194 -2.03 19.84 -5.06
C ASP A 194 -3.29 20.74 -5.00
N ASP A 195 -3.17 21.90 -4.38
CA ASP A 195 -4.23 22.93 -4.32
C ASP A 195 -4.15 23.85 -5.55
N PHE A 196 -4.40 23.32 -6.74
CA PHE A 196 -4.06 23.97 -8.02
C PHE A 196 -5.18 24.84 -8.63
N ALA A 197 -6.40 24.75 -8.10
CA ALA A 197 -7.56 25.53 -8.53
C ALA A 197 -8.59 25.63 -7.39
N ASP A 198 -9.68 26.36 -7.62
CA ASP A 198 -10.84 26.31 -6.71
C ASP A 198 -11.42 24.88 -6.65
N GLU A 199 -12.07 24.55 -5.53
CA GLU A 199 -12.52 23.18 -5.21
C GLU A 199 -13.33 22.53 -6.33
N LYS A 200 -14.30 23.24 -6.90
CA LYS A 200 -15.17 22.69 -7.95
C LYS A 200 -14.42 22.39 -9.27
N PRO A 201 -13.71 23.35 -9.88
CA PRO A 201 -12.89 23.06 -11.07
C PRO A 201 -11.86 21.96 -10.85
N MET A 202 -11.24 21.92 -9.66
CA MET A 202 -10.28 20.88 -9.29
C MET A 202 -10.93 19.49 -9.25
N GLN A 203 -12.09 19.37 -8.61
CA GLN A 203 -12.86 18.13 -8.59
C GLN A 203 -13.28 17.67 -10.00
N GLU A 204 -13.78 18.59 -10.83
CA GLU A 204 -14.15 18.29 -12.22
C GLU A 204 -12.95 17.79 -13.04
N GLN A 205 -11.78 18.39 -12.85
CA GLN A 205 -10.55 17.97 -13.53
C GLN A 205 -10.08 16.59 -13.05
N ILE A 206 -10.08 16.33 -11.74
CA ILE A 206 -9.65 15.05 -11.16
C ILE A 206 -10.60 13.93 -11.59
N GLU A 207 -11.92 14.16 -11.54
CA GLU A 207 -12.90 13.17 -12.01
C GLU A 207 -12.71 12.86 -13.50
N LYS A 208 -12.52 13.90 -14.32
CA LYS A 208 -12.27 13.74 -15.75
C LYS A 208 -11.02 12.89 -16.00
N ASP A 209 -9.91 13.20 -15.34
CA ASP A 209 -8.65 12.48 -15.54
C ASP A 209 -8.73 11.03 -15.04
N VAL A 210 -9.45 10.77 -13.95
CA VAL A 210 -9.73 9.39 -13.52
C VAL A 210 -10.50 8.63 -14.62
N ARG A 211 -11.54 9.22 -15.18
CA ARG A 211 -12.39 8.58 -16.21
C ARG A 211 -11.71 8.42 -17.57
N GLU A 212 -10.93 9.42 -17.99
CA GLU A 212 -10.37 9.51 -19.34
C GLU A 212 -8.92 8.99 -19.44
N ILE A 213 -8.18 8.98 -18.32
CA ILE A 213 -6.77 8.55 -18.28
C ILE A 213 -6.62 7.26 -17.49
N LEU A 214 -6.99 7.26 -16.21
CA LEU A 214 -6.73 6.13 -15.30
C LEU A 214 -7.53 4.88 -15.70
N ILE A 215 -8.85 4.98 -15.75
CA ILE A 215 -9.73 3.82 -16.00
C ILE A 215 -9.47 3.15 -17.35
N PRO A 216 -9.25 3.87 -18.46
CA PRO A 216 -8.89 3.24 -19.72
C PRO A 216 -7.58 2.44 -19.65
N ARG A 217 -6.62 2.85 -18.82
CA ARG A 217 -5.40 2.06 -18.58
C ARG A 217 -5.67 0.82 -17.76
N ILE A 218 -6.50 0.92 -16.73
CA ILE A 218 -6.94 -0.26 -15.96
C ILE A 218 -7.63 -1.27 -16.87
N LYS A 219 -8.59 -0.83 -17.70
CA LYS A 219 -9.25 -1.71 -18.67
C LYS A 219 -8.25 -2.45 -19.56
N LYS A 220 -7.19 -1.79 -20.03
CA LYS A 220 -6.16 -2.43 -20.88
C LYS A 220 -5.36 -3.53 -20.17
N GLN A 221 -5.30 -3.53 -18.84
CA GLN A 221 -4.60 -4.54 -18.05
C GLN A 221 -5.49 -5.75 -17.68
N LEU A 222 -6.78 -5.71 -18.02
CA LEU A 222 -7.76 -6.74 -17.66
C LEU A 222 -8.08 -7.66 -18.84
N SER A 223 -8.52 -8.88 -18.51
CA SER A 223 -9.05 -9.83 -19.50
C SER A 223 -10.23 -9.23 -20.26
N GLU A 224 -10.59 -9.82 -21.41
CA GLU A 224 -11.78 -9.39 -22.14
C GLU A 224 -13.06 -9.50 -21.30
N GLU A 225 -13.23 -10.60 -20.58
CA GLU A 225 -14.38 -10.83 -19.71
C GLU A 225 -14.50 -9.76 -18.62
N SER A 226 -13.42 -9.47 -17.89
CA SER A 226 -13.44 -8.46 -16.83
C SER A 226 -13.65 -7.05 -17.39
N ARG A 227 -13.17 -6.74 -18.61
CA ARG A 227 -13.43 -5.46 -19.27
C ARG A 227 -14.90 -5.25 -19.59
N LEU A 228 -15.63 -6.31 -19.95
CA LEU A 228 -17.06 -6.25 -20.27
C LEU A 228 -17.95 -5.96 -19.05
N LEU A 229 -17.41 -6.09 -17.83
CA LEU A 229 -18.12 -5.74 -16.59
C LEU A 229 -18.25 -4.23 -16.37
N PHE A 230 -17.49 -3.42 -17.10
CA PHE A 230 -17.59 -1.96 -17.08
C PHE A 230 -18.65 -1.45 -18.09
N GLY A 231 -19.17 -0.24 -17.85
CA GLY A 231 -20.10 0.48 -18.71
C GLY A 231 -21.32 1.06 -17.98
N SER A 232 -21.54 0.69 -16.71
CA SER A 232 -22.70 1.16 -15.94
C SER A 232 -22.38 1.61 -14.52
N GLU A 233 -21.09 1.59 -14.17
CA GLU A 233 -20.58 1.95 -12.86
C GLU A 233 -20.75 3.45 -12.56
N LYS A 234 -20.96 3.74 -11.28
CA LYS A 234 -20.88 5.08 -10.73
C LYS A 234 -19.44 5.34 -10.30
N TYR A 235 -18.93 6.51 -10.67
CA TYR A 235 -17.64 6.98 -10.23
C TYR A 235 -17.83 7.94 -9.05
N HIS A 236 -17.12 7.68 -7.96
CA HIS A 236 -17.05 8.53 -6.78
C HIS A 236 -15.60 9.00 -6.63
N VAL A 237 -15.28 10.12 -7.26
CA VAL A 237 -13.91 10.66 -7.26
C VAL A 237 -13.80 11.76 -6.21
N ASN A 238 -12.85 11.61 -5.27
CA ASN A 238 -12.66 12.48 -4.11
C ASN A 238 -13.97 12.94 -3.46
N PRO A 239 -14.86 12.01 -3.04
CA PRO A 239 -16.21 12.35 -2.57
C PRO A 239 -16.24 13.25 -1.33
N THR A 240 -15.11 13.39 -0.62
CA THR A 240 -14.91 14.31 0.51
C THR A 240 -14.72 15.77 0.08
N GLY A 241 -14.60 16.07 -1.21
CA GLY A 241 -14.50 17.43 -1.77
C GLY A 241 -13.08 17.98 -1.88
N LYS A 242 -12.20 17.74 -0.90
CA LYS A 242 -10.79 18.18 -0.98
C LYS A 242 -9.87 17.21 -0.27
N PHE A 243 -8.79 16.79 -0.95
CA PHE A 243 -7.78 15.90 -0.38
C PHE A 243 -6.35 16.44 -0.64
N VAL A 244 -6.06 17.61 -0.09
CA VAL A 244 -4.73 18.25 -0.23
C VAL A 244 -3.76 17.80 0.87
N ILE A 245 -4.27 17.73 2.10
CA ILE A 245 -3.58 17.23 3.30
C ILE A 245 -3.77 15.71 3.34
N GLY A 246 -2.69 14.95 3.45
CA GLY A 246 -2.70 13.49 3.45
C GLY A 246 -1.35 12.93 3.92
N GLY A 247 -1.16 11.62 3.75
CA GLY A 247 0.04 10.96 4.25
C GLY A 247 0.11 10.99 5.79
N PRO A 248 1.31 10.86 6.38
CA PRO A 248 1.47 10.83 7.85
C PRO A 248 1.00 12.07 8.61
N HIS A 249 0.70 13.16 7.92
CA HIS A 249 0.16 14.38 8.53
C HIS A 249 -1.37 14.42 8.57
N GLY A 250 -2.06 13.83 7.58
CA GLY A 250 -3.51 13.87 7.45
C GLY A 250 -4.20 12.79 8.29
#